data_AF-A0A7L8CXY5-F1
#
_entry.id   AF-A0A7L8CXY5-F1
#
_cell.length_a   1.000
_cell.length_b   1.000
_cell.length_c   1.000
_cell.angle_alpha   90.00
_cell.angle_beta   90.00
_cell.angle_gamma   90.00
#
_symmetry.space_group_name_H-M   'P 1'
#
loop_
_entity.id
_entity.type
_entity.pdbx_description
1 polymer ?
#
loop_
_entity_poly.entity_id
_entity_poly.type
_entity_poly.pdbx_seq_one_letter_code
_entity_poly.pdbx_strand_id
1 'polypeptide(L)'
;MLWIVVGIVGLTVCLWTVSRLRGPTAEQVEALALMQQSPLPTEGNAFPALWLLAYDVPESRLQAIADADAEFFAATPMYRLEDHKVWAKLSTAHADYADQTPSTDDFERFCKTRQENCLDKVRADPAAYDALIERNRALLDRVAGLSRYSHYRYTATNSTDMMLPPFQLAGYGLTRVAWQFARGDVDEALAGACDGVRTWRRLGAHSDSLLARMIGIAYASDGYARLLAQMLAELPASHELPASCDSAFSPPAVADLSICEAMKGEFSLADHAVRSQLLGELARSPWIHRAIGSLVFDVDQTSAMTAVINARHCSDDTNAQLQLDQPMATPESSLNLWRLECVANFAGCVLTDVARPAYADYQWRAQDYGARLELMAALLWLREHADPDEPLQAQLTRRWEATRRGDRGIRFVEDGSMVELEEFSRRPDREWRLPLLPSR
;
A
#
# COMPACT_ATOMS: atom_id res chain seq x y z
N MET A 1 45.08 -24.36 -31.73
CA MET A 1 44.28 -23.14 -31.51
C MET A 1 42.85 -23.28 -32.08
N LEU A 2 42.67 -23.60 -33.37
CA LEU A 2 41.34 -23.77 -33.98
C LEU A 2 40.42 -24.79 -33.28
N TRP A 3 40.92 -25.99 -32.95
CA TRP A 3 40.14 -27.03 -32.24
C TRP A 3 39.69 -26.62 -30.83
N ILE A 4 40.49 -25.80 -30.15
CA ILE A 4 40.16 -25.29 -28.82
C ILE A 4 39.01 -24.29 -28.94
N VAL A 5 39.06 -23.39 -29.93
CA VAL A 5 37.99 -22.43 -30.20
C VAL A 5 36.69 -23.15 -30.58
N VAL A 6 36.75 -24.16 -31.45
CA VAL A 6 35.58 -24.97 -31.83
C VAL A 6 35.01 -25.71 -30.62
N GLY A 7 35.86 -26.29 -29.77
CA GLY A 7 35.42 -26.96 -28.54
C GLY A 7 34.72 -26.01 -27.56
N ILE A 8 35.25 -24.79 -27.38
CA ILE A 8 34.64 -23.77 -26.52
C ILE A 8 33.28 -23.33 -27.08
N VAL A 9 33.21 -23.01 -28.38
CA VAL A 9 31.95 -22.61 -29.01
C VAL A 9 30.90 -23.72 -28.91
N GLY A 10 31.28 -24.97 -29.16
CA GLY A 10 30.40 -26.12 -29.01
C GLY A 10 29.87 -26.29 -27.59
N LEU A 11 30.74 -26.11 -26.58
CA LEU A 11 30.33 -26.14 -25.17
C LEU A 11 29.38 -24.99 -24.83
N THR A 12 29.66 -23.76 -25.28
CA THR A 12 28.80 -22.60 -25.04
C THR A 12 27.41 -22.79 -25.65
N VAL A 13 27.33 -23.27 -26.90
CA VAL A 13 26.05 -23.56 -27.56
C VAL A 13 25.31 -24.69 -26.84
N CYS A 14 26.01 -25.72 -26.40
CA CYS A 14 25.41 -26.81 -25.62
C CYS A 14 24.82 -26.31 -24.30
N LEU A 15 25.59 -25.54 -23.51
CA LEU A 15 25.13 -24.97 -22.25
C LEU A 15 23.95 -24.03 -22.45
N TRP A 16 23.99 -23.18 -23.48
CA TRP A 16 22.88 -22.30 -23.82
C TRP A 16 21.62 -23.08 -24.22
N THR A 17 21.76 -24.13 -25.04
CA THR A 17 20.62 -24.94 -25.48
C THR A 17 20.00 -25.70 -24.30
N VAL A 18 20.82 -26.30 -23.44
CA VAL A 18 20.36 -26.98 -22.22
C VAL A 18 19.67 -26.00 -21.29
N SER A 19 20.23 -24.80 -21.10
CA SER A 19 19.62 -23.72 -20.33
C SER A 19 18.23 -23.36 -20.87
N ARG A 20 18.11 -23.17 -22.18
CA ARG A 20 16.86 -22.79 -22.84
C ARG A 20 15.78 -23.88 -22.82
N LEU A 21 16.16 -25.15 -22.96
CA LEU A 21 15.22 -26.27 -23.04
C LEU A 21 14.80 -26.83 -21.68
N ARG A 22 15.53 -26.53 -20.60
CA ARG A 22 15.24 -27.06 -19.26
C ARG A 22 13.89 -26.56 -18.71
N GLY A 23 13.51 -25.32 -19.05
CA GLY A 23 12.34 -24.66 -18.50
C GLY A 23 12.45 -24.37 -16.98
N PRO A 24 11.34 -23.90 -16.37
CA PRO A 24 11.32 -23.54 -14.94
C PRO A 24 11.60 -24.72 -14.00
N THR A 25 12.22 -24.46 -12.85
CA THR A 25 12.41 -25.44 -11.78
C THR A 25 11.08 -25.74 -11.06
N ALA A 26 11.03 -26.81 -10.25
CA ALA A 26 9.85 -27.14 -9.47
C ALA A 26 9.42 -26.00 -8.51
N GLU A 27 10.38 -25.39 -7.83
CA GLU A 27 10.17 -24.20 -6.99
C GLU A 27 9.58 -23.03 -7.79
N GLN A 28 10.08 -22.79 -9.00
CA GLN A 28 9.58 -21.74 -9.87
C GLN A 28 8.16 -22.02 -10.35
N VAL A 29 7.81 -23.27 -10.64
CA VAL A 29 6.44 -23.67 -11.00
C VAL A 29 5.48 -23.47 -9.83
N GLU A 30 5.88 -23.85 -8.61
CA GLU A 30 5.10 -23.63 -7.40
C GLU A 30 4.90 -22.13 -7.13
N ALA A 31 5.96 -21.34 -7.26
CA ALA A 31 5.87 -19.88 -7.10
C ALA A 31 4.94 -19.25 -8.14
N LEU A 32 4.99 -19.68 -9.40
CA LEU A 32 4.07 -19.23 -10.45
C LEU A 32 2.61 -19.55 -10.11
N ALA A 33 2.34 -20.75 -9.59
CA ALA A 33 1.01 -21.13 -9.14
C ALA A 33 0.55 -20.28 -7.95
N LEU A 34 1.42 -20.02 -6.98
CA LEU A 34 1.12 -19.19 -5.81
C LEU A 34 0.87 -17.73 -6.19
N MET A 35 1.51 -17.22 -7.24
CA MET A 35 1.36 -15.84 -7.71
C MET A 35 0.13 -15.59 -8.57
N GLN A 36 -0.70 -16.61 -8.82
CA GLN A 36 -2.01 -16.39 -9.41
C GLN A 36 -2.87 -15.52 -8.47
N GLN A 37 -3.58 -14.55 -9.04
CA GLN A 37 -4.44 -13.65 -8.27
C GLN A 37 -5.52 -14.45 -7.53
N SER A 38 -5.72 -14.16 -6.25
CA SER A 38 -6.76 -14.79 -5.46
C SER A 38 -8.14 -14.37 -5.95
N PRO A 39 -9.10 -15.32 -6.08
CA PRO A 39 -10.45 -14.98 -6.51
C PRO A 39 -11.10 -14.08 -5.45
N LEU A 40 -11.48 -12.87 -5.83
CA LEU A 40 -12.38 -12.02 -5.05
C LEU A 40 -13.67 -11.77 -5.84
N PRO A 41 -14.81 -11.59 -5.15
CA PRO A 41 -16.03 -11.14 -5.80
C PRO A 41 -15.79 -9.82 -6.52
N THR A 42 -16.41 -9.63 -7.68
CA THR A 42 -16.44 -8.33 -8.36
C THR A 42 -17.18 -7.27 -7.55
N GLU A 43 -18.15 -7.69 -6.73
CA GLU A 43 -18.89 -6.81 -5.83
C GLU A 43 -18.05 -6.36 -4.64
N GLY A 44 -18.17 -5.08 -4.27
CA GLY A 44 -17.45 -4.51 -3.13
C GLY A 44 -16.02 -4.06 -3.42
N ASN A 45 -15.61 -4.02 -4.70
CA ASN A 45 -14.33 -3.45 -5.12
C ASN A 45 -14.35 -1.91 -5.05
N ALA A 46 -13.43 -1.33 -4.29
CA ALA A 46 -13.30 0.12 -4.14
C ALA A 46 -12.62 0.82 -5.33
N PHE A 47 -12.00 0.09 -6.27
CA PHE A 47 -11.24 0.70 -7.35
C PHE A 47 -12.07 1.69 -8.19
N PRO A 48 -13.27 1.35 -8.72
CA PRO A 48 -14.06 2.30 -9.50
C PRO A 48 -14.43 3.57 -8.73
N ALA A 49 -14.76 3.41 -7.44
CA ALA A 49 -15.10 4.54 -6.56
C ALA A 49 -13.91 5.46 -6.30
N LEU A 50 -12.72 4.89 -6.14
CA LEU A 50 -11.49 5.65 -5.96
C LEU A 50 -11.05 6.30 -7.27
N TRP A 51 -11.08 5.57 -8.39
CA TRP A 51 -10.72 6.06 -9.73
C TRP A 51 -11.54 7.29 -10.12
N LEU A 52 -12.85 7.25 -9.85
CA LEU A 52 -13.80 8.29 -10.21
C LEU A 52 -14.10 9.27 -9.07
N LEU A 53 -13.30 9.26 -7.99
CA LEU A 53 -13.59 10.01 -6.77
C LEU A 53 -13.77 11.53 -6.99
N ALA A 54 -13.06 12.07 -7.97
CA ALA A 54 -13.15 13.47 -8.38
C ALA A 54 -14.48 13.84 -9.04
N TYR A 55 -15.23 12.88 -9.58
CA TYR A 55 -16.44 13.13 -10.36
C TYR A 55 -17.71 12.78 -9.58
N ASP A 56 -18.79 13.52 -9.83
CA ASP A 56 -20.10 13.24 -9.23
C ASP A 56 -20.85 12.11 -9.94
N VAL A 57 -20.27 10.91 -9.90
CA VAL A 57 -20.79 9.72 -10.58
C VAL A 57 -21.69 8.91 -9.65
N PRO A 58 -22.94 8.56 -10.06
CA PRO A 58 -23.79 7.66 -9.30
C PRO A 58 -23.15 6.28 -9.09
N GLU A 59 -23.34 5.67 -7.92
CA GLU A 59 -22.71 4.39 -7.54
C GLU A 59 -22.97 3.27 -8.56
N SER A 60 -24.17 3.23 -9.15
CA SER A 60 -24.55 2.25 -10.18
C SER A 60 -23.81 2.39 -11.52
N ARG A 61 -23.11 3.52 -11.74
CA ARG A 61 -22.37 3.81 -12.97
C ARG A 61 -20.86 3.68 -12.82
N LEU A 62 -20.35 3.61 -11.59
CA LEU A 62 -18.92 3.60 -11.31
C LEU A 62 -18.19 2.45 -12.04
N GLN A 63 -18.69 1.22 -11.89
CA GLN A 63 -18.06 0.04 -12.49
C GLN A 63 -18.02 0.15 -14.02
N ALA A 64 -19.15 0.47 -14.65
CA ALA A 64 -19.25 0.56 -16.11
C ALA A 64 -18.31 1.61 -16.71
N ILE A 65 -18.10 2.74 -16.02
CA ILE A 65 -17.17 3.79 -16.47
C ILE A 65 -15.73 3.34 -16.26
N ALA A 66 -15.40 2.75 -15.11
CA ALA A 66 -14.06 2.25 -14.85
C ALA A 66 -13.64 1.14 -15.85
N ASP A 67 -14.57 0.27 -16.23
CA ASP A 67 -14.33 -0.77 -17.25
C ASP A 67 -14.11 -0.14 -18.63
N ALA A 68 -14.93 0.84 -19.02
CA ALA A 68 -14.77 1.56 -20.30
C ALA A 68 -13.44 2.33 -20.36
N ASP A 69 -13.03 2.95 -19.26
CA ASP A 69 -11.73 3.61 -19.16
C ASP A 69 -10.59 2.58 -19.26
N ALA A 70 -10.69 1.43 -18.59
CA ALA A 70 -9.69 0.35 -18.69
C ALA A 70 -9.54 -0.16 -20.13
N GLU A 71 -10.64 -0.37 -20.85
CA GLU A 71 -10.60 -0.72 -22.28
C GLU A 71 -9.92 0.36 -23.14
N PHE A 72 -10.17 1.64 -22.84
CA PHE A 72 -9.55 2.76 -23.54
C PHE A 72 -8.03 2.80 -23.33
N PHE A 73 -7.56 2.61 -22.09
CA PHE A 73 -6.13 2.55 -21.78
C PHE A 73 -5.46 1.34 -22.43
N ALA A 74 -6.11 0.16 -22.37
CA ALA A 74 -5.62 -1.06 -22.99
C ALA A 74 -5.40 -0.90 -24.51
N ALA A 75 -6.25 -0.11 -25.18
CA ALA A 75 -6.14 0.17 -26.61
C ALA A 75 -5.11 1.26 -26.96
N THR A 76 -4.64 2.05 -25.99
CA THR A 76 -3.85 3.27 -26.21
C THR A 76 -2.49 3.22 -25.50
N PRO A 77 -1.39 2.91 -26.21
CA PRO A 77 -0.07 2.84 -25.59
C PRO A 77 0.40 4.20 -25.01
N MET A 78 0.87 4.22 -23.76
CA MET A 78 1.27 5.45 -23.03
C MET A 78 2.25 6.36 -23.75
N TYR A 79 3.17 5.84 -24.56
CA TYR A 79 4.13 6.68 -25.30
C TYR A 79 3.49 7.54 -26.40
N ARG A 80 2.21 7.33 -26.74
CA ARG A 80 1.45 8.23 -27.62
C ARG A 80 0.75 9.36 -26.86
N LEU A 81 0.76 9.33 -25.53
CA LEU A 81 0.24 10.40 -24.68
C LEU A 81 1.37 11.42 -24.41
N GLU A 82 1.88 12.06 -25.47
CA GLU A 82 3.00 13.02 -25.38
C GLU A 82 2.61 14.37 -24.72
N ASP A 83 1.33 14.58 -24.39
CA ASP A 83 0.86 15.81 -23.77
C ASP A 83 0.51 15.61 -22.28
N HIS A 84 1.26 16.28 -21.39
CA HIS A 84 1.00 16.35 -19.95
C HIS A 84 -0.41 16.89 -19.61
N LYS A 85 -1.10 17.52 -20.56
CA LYS A 85 -2.48 18.00 -20.43
C LYS A 85 -3.55 16.89 -20.52
N VAL A 86 -3.21 15.70 -21.03
CA VAL A 86 -4.14 14.57 -21.16
C VAL A 86 -4.41 13.90 -19.80
N TRP A 87 -3.48 14.00 -18.85
CA TRP A 87 -3.60 13.41 -17.52
C TRP A 87 -4.75 13.98 -16.68
N ALA A 88 -5.19 15.21 -16.97
CA ALA A 88 -6.31 15.86 -16.28
C ALA A 88 -7.69 15.43 -16.80
N LYS A 89 -7.78 14.62 -17.86
CA LYS A 89 -9.04 14.14 -18.49
C LYS A 89 -8.99 12.65 -18.82
N LEU A 90 -8.42 11.86 -17.93
CA LEU A 90 -8.15 10.43 -18.16
C LEU A 90 -9.39 9.55 -18.11
N SER A 91 -10.46 10.00 -17.45
CA SER A 91 -11.72 9.26 -17.41
C SER A 91 -12.73 9.82 -18.39
N THR A 92 -13.46 8.93 -19.05
CA THR A 92 -14.66 9.26 -19.82
C THR A 92 -15.73 9.98 -18.99
N ALA A 93 -15.68 9.88 -17.66
CA ALA A 93 -16.57 10.62 -16.76
C ALA A 93 -16.49 12.14 -16.94
N HIS A 94 -15.34 12.69 -17.36
CA HIS A 94 -15.17 14.13 -17.55
C HIS A 94 -16.15 14.75 -18.56
N ALA A 95 -16.67 13.95 -19.49
CA ALA A 95 -17.64 14.44 -20.49
C ALA A 95 -19.05 14.63 -19.91
N ASP A 96 -19.45 13.76 -18.98
CA ASP A 96 -20.85 13.61 -18.55
C ASP A 96 -21.09 14.01 -17.10
N TYR A 97 -20.04 14.13 -16.29
CA TYR A 97 -20.12 14.37 -14.84
C TYR A 97 -19.29 15.57 -14.42
N ALA A 98 -19.81 16.30 -13.43
CA ALA A 98 -19.12 17.45 -12.87
C ALA A 98 -17.80 17.03 -12.19
N ASP A 99 -16.71 17.70 -12.55
CA ASP A 99 -15.42 17.59 -11.87
C ASP A 99 -15.47 18.40 -10.56
N GLN A 100 -15.27 17.69 -9.45
CA GLN A 100 -15.24 18.22 -8.09
C GLN A 100 -13.84 18.13 -7.49
N THR A 101 -12.80 18.10 -8.33
CA THR A 101 -11.41 18.28 -7.90
C THR A 101 -11.29 19.63 -7.18
N PRO A 102 -10.78 19.66 -5.94
CA PRO A 102 -10.65 20.92 -5.22
C PRO A 102 -9.70 21.90 -5.91
N SER A 103 -9.90 23.20 -5.68
CA SER A 103 -9.00 24.23 -6.18
C SER A 103 -7.60 24.08 -5.55
N THR A 104 -6.59 24.71 -6.16
CA THR A 104 -5.23 24.74 -5.58
C THR A 104 -5.21 25.35 -4.19
N ASP A 105 -5.99 26.42 -3.95
CA ASP A 105 -6.10 27.04 -2.63
C ASP A 105 -6.72 26.08 -1.60
N ASP A 106 -7.71 25.28 -2.00
CA ASP A 106 -8.34 24.28 -1.15
C ASP A 106 -7.37 23.12 -0.85
N PHE A 107 -6.64 22.66 -1.87
CA PHE A 107 -5.64 21.60 -1.74
C PHE A 107 -4.62 21.89 -0.63
N GLU A 108 -4.15 23.13 -0.52
CA GLU A 108 -3.21 23.57 0.52
C GLU A 108 -3.86 23.66 1.90
N ARG A 109 -5.18 23.85 1.98
CA ARG A 109 -5.92 23.91 3.25
C ARG A 109 -6.23 22.53 3.82
N PHE A 110 -6.48 21.51 3.00
CA PHE A 110 -6.70 20.15 3.50
C PHE A 110 -5.53 19.63 4.36
N CYS A 111 -5.85 18.93 5.44
CA CYS A 111 -4.88 18.24 6.27
C CYS A 111 -4.19 17.12 5.50
N LYS A 112 -2.90 16.93 5.77
CA LYS A 112 -2.09 15.85 5.19
C LYS A 112 -1.95 14.70 6.20
N THR A 113 -1.79 13.48 5.70
CA THR A 113 -1.73 12.25 6.52
C THR A 113 -0.64 12.22 7.57
N ARG A 114 0.45 12.98 7.43
CA ARG A 114 1.54 13.03 8.43
C ARG A 114 1.64 14.38 9.11
N GLN A 115 0.58 15.18 9.04
CA GLN A 115 0.58 16.50 9.63
C GLN A 115 0.32 16.40 11.13
N GLU A 116 1.29 16.80 11.95
CA GLU A 116 1.16 16.75 13.41
C GLU A 116 0.16 17.79 13.97
N ASN A 117 -0.07 18.91 13.28
CA ASN A 117 -0.85 20.05 13.79
C ASN A 117 -2.19 20.29 13.04
N CYS A 118 -2.84 19.24 12.55
CA CYS A 118 -4.09 19.39 11.80
C CYS A 118 -5.21 20.08 12.61
N LEU A 119 -5.37 19.72 13.89
CA LEU A 119 -6.37 20.34 14.78
C LEU A 119 -6.12 21.85 14.95
N ASP A 120 -4.88 22.25 15.22
CA ASP A 120 -4.51 23.67 15.36
C ASP A 120 -4.74 24.46 14.06
N LYS A 121 -4.38 23.86 12.92
CA LYS A 121 -4.59 24.48 11.60
C LYS A 121 -6.07 24.78 11.36
N VAL A 122 -6.95 23.85 11.71
CA VAL A 122 -8.40 24.01 11.55
C VAL A 122 -8.96 25.08 12.51
N ARG A 123 -8.49 25.09 13.77
CA ARG A 123 -8.91 26.07 14.78
C ARG A 123 -8.45 27.50 14.49
N ALA A 124 -7.33 27.66 13.78
CA ALA A 124 -6.78 28.97 13.45
C ALA A 124 -7.68 29.79 12.51
N ASP A 125 -8.53 29.13 11.71
CA ASP A 125 -9.44 29.80 10.76
C ASP A 125 -10.77 29.04 10.59
N PRO A 126 -11.64 29.01 11.62
CA PRO A 126 -12.85 28.18 11.61
C PRO A 126 -13.79 28.54 10.45
N ALA A 127 -13.93 29.83 10.14
CA ALA A 127 -14.81 30.29 9.06
C ALA A 127 -14.34 29.82 7.68
N ALA A 128 -13.02 29.81 7.41
CA ALA A 128 -12.53 29.28 6.15
C ALA A 128 -12.69 27.76 6.05
N TYR A 129 -12.56 27.03 7.16
CA TYR A 129 -12.80 25.58 7.17
C TYR A 129 -14.28 25.23 7.02
N ASP A 130 -15.20 26.02 7.59
CA ASP A 130 -16.64 25.89 7.31
C ASP A 130 -16.93 26.02 5.82
N ALA A 131 -16.38 27.06 5.18
CA ALA A 131 -16.52 27.26 3.75
C ALA A 131 -15.84 26.15 2.92
N LEU A 132 -14.67 25.65 3.36
CA LEU A 132 -13.95 24.56 2.70
C LEU A 132 -14.76 23.26 2.71
N ILE A 133 -15.28 22.88 3.87
CA ILE A 133 -16.08 21.66 4.04
C ILE A 133 -17.39 21.77 3.27
N GLU A 134 -18.07 22.92 3.31
CA GLU A 134 -19.31 23.11 2.56
C GLU A 134 -19.11 22.96 1.05
N ARG A 135 -18.11 23.66 0.51
CA ARG A 135 -17.80 23.65 -0.93
C ARG A 135 -17.39 22.26 -1.44
N ASN A 136 -16.78 21.46 -0.59
CA ASN A 136 -16.26 20.13 -0.94
C ASN A 136 -17.11 18.98 -0.35
N ARG A 137 -18.33 19.26 0.14
CA ARG A 137 -19.17 18.28 0.85
C ARG A 137 -19.39 17.00 0.05
N ALA A 138 -19.79 17.11 -1.21
CA ALA A 138 -20.06 15.95 -2.07
C ALA A 138 -18.84 15.03 -2.24
N LEU A 139 -17.64 15.60 -2.41
CA LEU A 139 -16.39 14.82 -2.44
C LEU A 139 -16.15 14.11 -1.10
N LEU A 140 -16.27 14.82 0.02
CA LEU A 140 -16.06 14.26 1.35
C LEU A 140 -17.07 13.15 1.69
N ASP A 141 -18.30 13.26 1.20
CA ASP A 141 -19.33 12.22 1.34
C ASP A 141 -18.97 10.96 0.54
N ARG A 142 -18.44 11.11 -0.68
CA ARG A 142 -17.90 9.97 -1.45
C ARG A 142 -16.70 9.33 -0.74
N VAL A 143 -15.81 10.13 -0.14
CA VAL A 143 -14.70 9.62 0.68
C VAL A 143 -15.22 8.82 1.88
N ALA A 144 -16.24 9.30 2.60
CA ALA A 144 -16.89 8.51 3.66
C ALA A 144 -17.52 7.23 3.11
N GLY A 145 -18.09 7.29 1.91
CA GLY A 145 -18.70 6.16 1.22
C GLY A 145 -17.75 5.00 0.92
N LEU A 146 -16.42 5.23 0.94
CA LEU A 146 -15.42 4.16 0.81
C LEU A 146 -15.57 3.06 1.89
N SER A 147 -16.17 3.40 3.03
CA SER A 147 -16.49 2.46 4.11
C SER A 147 -17.46 1.35 3.71
N ARG A 148 -18.18 1.46 2.57
CA ARG A 148 -19.08 0.42 2.06
C ARG A 148 -18.35 -0.69 1.30
N TYR A 149 -17.12 -0.45 0.86
CA TYR A 149 -16.36 -1.38 0.05
C TYR A 149 -15.54 -2.35 0.91
N SER A 150 -15.39 -3.58 0.44
CA SER A 150 -14.74 -4.67 1.18
C SER A 150 -13.27 -4.84 0.83
N HIS A 151 -12.86 -4.44 -0.38
CA HIS A 151 -11.50 -4.67 -0.88
C HIS A 151 -11.11 -3.67 -1.97
N TYR A 152 -9.84 -3.68 -2.36
CA TYR A 152 -9.33 -2.95 -3.52
C TYR A 152 -8.73 -3.95 -4.53
N ARG A 153 -9.25 -3.98 -5.75
CA ARG A 153 -8.67 -4.75 -6.85
C ARG A 153 -8.51 -3.87 -8.07
N TYR A 154 -7.29 -3.83 -8.59
CA TYR A 154 -6.97 -3.11 -9.80
C TYR A 154 -7.65 -3.75 -11.00
N THR A 155 -8.53 -3.03 -11.69
CA THR A 155 -9.33 -3.62 -12.78
C THR A 155 -8.67 -3.54 -14.15
N ALA A 156 -7.61 -2.73 -14.31
CA ALA A 156 -6.96 -2.61 -15.61
C ALA A 156 -6.12 -3.87 -15.90
N THR A 157 -6.40 -4.48 -17.06
CA THR A 157 -5.83 -5.78 -17.43
C THR A 157 -4.44 -5.67 -18.08
N ASN A 158 -3.98 -4.47 -18.46
CA ASN A 158 -2.63 -4.28 -18.99
C ASN A 158 -1.80 -3.32 -18.14
N SER A 159 -0.50 -3.60 -18.07
CA SER A 159 0.48 -2.82 -17.30
C SER A 159 0.83 -1.46 -17.91
N THR A 160 0.42 -1.18 -19.14
CA THR A 160 0.45 0.16 -19.73
C THR A 160 -0.66 1.06 -19.20
N ASP A 161 -1.68 0.48 -18.60
CA ASP A 161 -2.92 1.18 -18.29
C ASP A 161 -2.75 1.79 -16.90
N MET A 162 -1.85 2.76 -16.70
CA MET A 162 -1.62 3.40 -15.40
C MET A 162 -2.84 4.26 -14.99
N MET A 163 -3.95 3.60 -14.66
CA MET A 163 -5.14 4.17 -14.05
C MET A 163 -4.88 4.34 -12.56
N LEU A 164 -4.07 5.33 -12.20
CA LEU A 164 -3.78 5.63 -10.80
C LEU A 164 -4.96 6.39 -10.18
N PRO A 165 -5.69 5.81 -9.21
CA PRO A 165 -6.74 6.56 -8.53
C PRO A 165 -6.18 7.80 -7.83
N PRO A 166 -6.94 8.90 -7.77
CA PRO A 166 -6.57 10.12 -7.05
C PRO A 166 -6.62 9.92 -5.53
N PHE A 167 -5.78 9.04 -4.98
CA PHE A 167 -5.76 8.67 -3.57
C PHE A 167 -5.64 9.88 -2.63
N GLN A 168 -4.91 10.93 -3.06
CA GLN A 168 -4.80 12.18 -2.31
C GLN A 168 -6.16 12.78 -1.92
N LEU A 169 -7.18 12.65 -2.78
CA LEU A 169 -8.53 13.13 -2.49
C LEU A 169 -9.18 12.32 -1.37
N ALA A 170 -8.90 11.02 -1.33
CA ALA A 170 -9.41 10.12 -0.29
C ALA A 170 -8.82 10.44 1.10
N GLY A 171 -7.63 11.05 1.14
CA GLY A 171 -7.03 11.57 2.37
C GLY A 171 -7.76 12.77 2.98
N TYR A 172 -8.60 13.49 2.24
CA TYR A 172 -9.25 14.71 2.73
C TYR A 172 -10.31 14.48 3.81
N GLY A 173 -10.78 13.23 3.98
CA GLY A 173 -11.65 12.86 5.10
C GLY A 173 -11.05 13.20 6.48
N LEU A 174 -9.71 13.20 6.61
CA LEU A 174 -9.00 13.65 7.82
C LEU A 174 -9.37 15.08 8.22
N THR A 175 -9.55 15.96 7.23
CA THR A 175 -9.87 17.37 7.48
C THR A 175 -11.29 17.53 8.00
N ARG A 176 -12.25 16.74 7.47
CA ARG A 176 -13.62 16.75 7.99
C ARG A 176 -13.68 16.29 9.45
N VAL A 177 -12.94 15.23 9.79
CA VAL A 177 -12.86 14.75 11.17
C VAL A 177 -12.25 15.80 12.10
N ALA A 178 -11.12 16.40 11.72
CA ALA A 178 -10.51 17.47 12.50
C ALA A 178 -11.43 18.69 12.67
N TRP A 179 -12.19 19.02 11.62
CA TRP A 179 -13.19 20.09 11.62
C TRP A 179 -14.40 19.82 12.52
N GLN A 180 -14.93 18.60 12.52
CA GLN A 180 -15.97 18.16 13.46
C GLN A 180 -15.48 18.31 14.91
N PHE A 181 -14.26 17.86 15.19
CA PHE A 181 -13.71 17.98 16.54
C PHE A 181 -13.51 19.44 16.96
N ALA A 182 -12.91 20.25 16.09
CA ALA A 182 -12.60 21.65 16.36
C ALA A 182 -13.84 22.50 16.65
N ARG A 183 -15.02 22.10 16.15
CA ARG A 183 -16.30 22.82 16.34
C ARG A 183 -17.16 22.27 17.46
N GLY A 184 -16.71 21.21 18.15
CA GLY A 184 -17.39 20.61 19.29
C GLY A 184 -18.24 19.38 18.97
N ASP A 185 -18.26 18.89 17.74
CA ASP A 185 -18.92 17.64 17.35
C ASP A 185 -18.03 16.43 17.69
N VAL A 186 -17.68 16.32 18.98
CA VAL A 186 -16.64 15.42 19.49
C VAL A 186 -16.94 13.96 19.16
N ASP A 187 -18.14 13.46 19.47
CA ASP A 187 -18.48 12.05 19.28
C ASP A 187 -18.48 11.66 17.79
N GLU A 188 -18.94 12.56 16.92
CA GLU A 188 -18.93 12.34 15.47
C GLU A 188 -17.50 12.32 14.93
N ALA A 189 -16.62 13.20 15.42
CA ALA A 189 -15.21 13.21 15.05
C ALA A 189 -14.48 11.94 15.51
N LEU A 190 -14.69 11.51 16.76
CA LEU A 190 -14.11 10.26 17.28
C LEU A 190 -14.59 9.06 16.44
N ALA A 191 -15.88 9.00 16.13
CA ALA A 191 -16.45 7.93 15.30
C ALA A 191 -15.87 7.95 13.89
N GLY A 192 -15.77 9.12 13.27
CA GLY A 192 -15.19 9.31 11.95
C GLY A 192 -13.71 8.93 11.88
N ALA A 193 -12.92 9.18 12.94
CA ALA A 193 -11.54 8.72 13.01
C ALA A 193 -11.46 7.19 13.08
N CYS A 194 -12.23 6.56 13.96
CA CYS A 194 -12.25 5.11 14.11
C CYS A 194 -12.77 4.40 12.84
N ASP A 195 -13.80 4.94 12.17
CA ASP A 195 -14.28 4.43 10.89
C ASP A 195 -13.29 4.63 9.75
N GLY A 196 -12.53 5.73 9.77
CA GLY A 196 -11.40 5.94 8.87
C GLY A 196 -10.33 4.86 9.02
N VAL A 197 -9.92 4.54 10.25
CA VAL A 197 -9.00 3.43 10.53
C VAL A 197 -9.54 2.12 9.99
N ARG A 198 -10.80 1.77 10.29
CA ARG A 198 -11.44 0.53 9.82
C ARG A 198 -11.48 0.42 8.29
N THR A 199 -11.86 1.50 7.62
CA THR A 199 -11.98 1.55 6.17
C THR A 199 -10.63 1.28 5.51
N TRP A 200 -9.58 2.00 5.92
CA TRP A 200 -8.27 1.88 5.31
C TRP A 200 -7.49 0.64 5.74
N ARG A 201 -7.75 0.14 6.96
CA ARG A 201 -7.29 -1.19 7.41
C ARG A 201 -7.83 -2.28 6.50
N ARG A 202 -9.16 -2.30 6.28
CA ARG A 202 -9.83 -3.31 5.44
C ARG A 202 -9.42 -3.22 3.97
N LEU A 203 -9.53 -2.03 3.36
CA LEU A 203 -9.16 -1.85 1.95
C LEU A 203 -7.68 -2.16 1.70
N GLY A 204 -6.80 -1.77 2.64
CA GLY A 204 -5.38 -2.06 2.55
C GLY A 204 -5.07 -3.55 2.66
N ALA A 205 -5.60 -4.24 3.68
CA ALA A 205 -5.38 -5.67 3.91
C ALA A 205 -5.91 -6.55 2.77
N HIS A 206 -6.93 -6.09 2.05
CA HIS A 206 -7.54 -6.78 0.91
C HIS A 206 -7.26 -6.05 -0.41
N SER A 207 -5.99 -5.70 -0.65
CA SER A 207 -5.53 -5.04 -1.87
C SER A 207 -4.65 -5.96 -2.73
N ASP A 208 -4.83 -5.97 -4.05
CA ASP A 208 -3.82 -6.51 -5.00
C ASP A 208 -2.74 -5.49 -5.41
N SER A 209 -2.87 -4.22 -5.02
CA SER A 209 -1.90 -3.18 -5.33
C SER A 209 -1.03 -2.88 -4.11
N LEU A 210 0.29 -2.91 -4.28
CA LEU A 210 1.22 -2.51 -3.23
C LEU A 210 1.09 -1.02 -2.90
N LEU A 211 0.82 -0.19 -3.92
CA LEU A 211 0.51 1.23 -3.73
C LEU A 211 -0.71 1.40 -2.83
N ALA A 212 -1.85 0.78 -3.15
CA ALA A 212 -3.06 0.90 -2.35
C ALA A 212 -2.88 0.31 -0.94
N ARG A 213 -2.12 -0.78 -0.78
CA ARG A 213 -1.73 -1.33 0.53
C ARG A 213 -0.97 -0.30 1.36
N MET A 214 0.05 0.34 0.78
CA MET A 214 0.87 1.35 1.46
C MET A 214 0.09 2.61 1.81
N ILE A 215 -0.87 3.00 0.97
CA ILE A 215 -1.78 4.13 1.24
C ILE A 215 -2.75 3.77 2.37
N GLY A 216 -3.31 2.56 2.36
CA GLY A 216 -4.15 2.06 3.44
C GLY A 216 -3.44 2.09 4.80
N ILE A 217 -2.18 1.61 4.84
CA ILE A 217 -1.33 1.73 6.05
C ILE A 217 -1.19 3.18 6.48
N ALA A 218 -0.82 4.08 5.56
CA ALA A 218 -0.60 5.49 5.88
C ALA A 218 -1.88 6.15 6.41
N TYR A 219 -3.02 5.98 5.73
CA TYR A 219 -4.27 6.60 6.15
C TYR A 219 -4.80 6.01 7.46
N ALA A 220 -4.70 4.70 7.68
CA ALA A 220 -5.11 4.08 8.92
C ALA A 220 -4.21 4.52 10.10
N SER A 221 -2.89 4.41 10.00
CA SER A 221 -2.01 4.69 11.15
C SER A 221 -1.50 6.14 11.23
N ASP A 222 -0.94 6.66 10.14
CA ASP A 222 -0.35 8.01 10.17
C ASP A 222 -1.44 9.09 10.21
N GLY A 223 -2.56 8.84 9.52
CA GLY A 223 -3.70 9.75 9.44
C GLY A 223 -4.66 9.58 10.61
N TYR A 224 -5.62 8.66 10.47
CA TYR A 224 -6.79 8.60 11.35
C TYR A 224 -6.45 8.16 12.78
N ALA A 225 -5.57 7.18 12.99
CA ALA A 225 -5.19 6.77 14.35
C ALA A 225 -4.41 7.87 15.09
N ARG A 226 -3.49 8.57 14.41
CA ARG A 226 -2.79 9.72 14.99
C ARG A 226 -3.74 10.86 15.33
N LEU A 227 -4.65 11.21 14.41
CA LEU A 227 -5.66 12.24 14.66
C LEU A 227 -6.57 11.86 15.84
N LEU A 228 -6.97 10.59 15.95
CA LEU A 228 -7.71 10.10 17.11
C LEU A 228 -6.94 10.30 18.40
N ALA A 229 -5.66 9.91 18.45
CA ALA A 229 -4.83 10.08 19.64
C ALA A 229 -4.69 11.57 20.04
N GLN A 230 -4.54 12.46 19.07
CA GLN A 230 -4.51 13.92 19.31
C GLN A 230 -5.82 14.42 19.91
N MET A 231 -6.96 14.01 19.37
CA MET A 231 -8.27 14.37 19.92
C MET A 231 -8.43 13.85 21.36
N LEU A 232 -8.06 12.59 21.61
CA LEU A 232 -8.18 11.97 22.95
C LEU A 232 -7.23 12.57 23.99
N ALA A 233 -6.10 13.13 23.57
CA ALA A 233 -5.19 13.85 24.45
C ALA A 233 -5.80 15.14 25.02
N GLU A 234 -6.75 15.74 24.30
CA GLU A 234 -7.46 16.96 24.73
C GLU A 234 -8.73 16.66 25.54
N LEU A 235 -9.21 15.42 25.53
CA LEU A 235 -10.45 15.02 26.20
C LEU A 235 -10.20 14.46 27.60
N PRO A 236 -11.11 14.72 28.56
CA PRO A 236 -11.06 14.05 29.85
C PRO A 236 -11.20 12.54 29.67
N ALA A 237 -10.50 11.77 30.49
CA ALA A 237 -10.52 10.31 30.40
C ALA A 237 -11.90 9.67 30.65
N SER A 238 -12.82 10.42 31.27
CA SER A 238 -14.21 10.02 31.42
C SER A 238 -15.00 10.00 30.11
N HIS A 239 -14.55 10.70 29.06
CA HIS A 239 -15.23 10.72 27.76
C HIS A 239 -15.27 9.32 27.13
N GLU A 240 -16.47 8.85 26.80
CA GLU A 240 -16.67 7.50 26.26
C GLU A 240 -16.23 7.39 24.80
N LEU A 241 -15.64 6.27 24.43
CA LEU A 241 -15.22 6.01 23.05
C LEU A 241 -16.38 5.42 22.25
N PRO A 242 -16.55 5.82 20.97
CA PRO A 242 -17.50 5.17 20.09
C PRO A 242 -17.17 3.69 19.87
N ALA A 243 -18.20 2.84 19.80
CA ALA A 243 -18.05 1.39 19.56
C ALA A 243 -17.31 1.03 18.25
N SER A 244 -17.22 1.96 17.28
CA SER A 244 -16.41 1.75 16.07
C SER A 244 -14.92 1.59 16.40
N CYS A 245 -14.44 2.17 17.49
CA CYS A 245 -13.05 2.09 17.91
C CYS A 245 -12.62 0.67 18.34
N ASP A 246 -13.52 -0.13 18.93
CA ASP A 246 -13.23 -1.51 19.33
C ASP A 246 -12.76 -2.35 18.15
N SER A 247 -13.48 -2.24 17.04
CA SER A 247 -13.14 -2.98 15.81
C SER A 247 -11.94 -2.35 15.08
N ALA A 248 -11.78 -1.02 15.16
CA ALA A 248 -10.65 -0.30 14.56
C ALA A 248 -9.31 -0.78 15.10
N PHE A 249 -9.22 -0.95 16.42
CA PHE A 249 -8.01 -1.33 17.15
C PHE A 249 -8.05 -2.75 17.73
N SER A 250 -8.91 -3.60 17.18
CA SER A 250 -8.86 -5.04 17.43
C SER A 250 -7.47 -5.60 17.06
N PRO A 251 -6.99 -6.66 17.75
CA PRO A 251 -5.67 -7.23 17.49
C PRO A 251 -5.40 -7.45 16.00
N PRO A 252 -4.23 -7.04 15.47
CA PRO A 252 -3.93 -7.22 14.07
C PRO A 252 -3.96 -8.69 13.64
N ALA A 253 -4.68 -8.97 12.56
CA ALA A 253 -4.71 -10.27 11.90
C ALA A 253 -3.52 -10.39 10.94
N VAL A 254 -3.19 -11.61 10.49
CA VAL A 254 -2.12 -11.81 9.49
C VAL A 254 -2.37 -11.01 8.21
N ALA A 255 -3.63 -10.82 7.81
CA ALA A 255 -3.98 -9.97 6.66
C ALA A 255 -3.58 -8.50 6.85
N ASP A 256 -3.58 -7.99 8.09
CA ASP A 256 -3.10 -6.64 8.41
C ASP A 256 -1.57 -6.53 8.36
N LEU A 257 -0.85 -7.65 8.43
CA LEU A 257 0.62 -7.70 8.49
C LEU A 257 1.22 -8.12 7.15
N SER A 258 0.48 -8.86 6.34
CA SER A 258 0.97 -9.41 5.08
C SER A 258 0.92 -8.37 3.95
N ILE A 259 1.81 -8.55 2.98
CA ILE A 259 1.72 -7.93 1.65
C ILE A 259 1.53 -8.97 0.54
N CYS A 260 1.26 -10.24 0.87
CA CYS A 260 1.12 -11.32 -0.10
C CYS A 260 0.17 -10.98 -1.26
N GLU A 261 -1.04 -10.55 -0.95
CA GLU A 261 -2.04 -10.23 -1.97
C GLU A 261 -1.61 -9.06 -2.86
N ALA A 262 -0.95 -8.06 -2.27
CA ALA A 262 -0.37 -6.96 -3.03
C ALA A 262 0.77 -7.46 -3.95
N MET A 263 1.62 -8.36 -3.47
CA MET A 263 2.72 -8.92 -4.25
C MET A 263 2.24 -9.81 -5.41
N LYS A 264 1.07 -10.46 -5.29
CA LYS A 264 0.43 -11.14 -6.42
C LYS A 264 0.05 -10.18 -7.54
N GLY A 265 -0.50 -9.01 -7.20
CA GLY A 265 -0.81 -7.99 -8.22
C GLY A 265 0.43 -7.29 -8.77
N GLU A 266 1.45 -7.02 -7.95
CA GLU A 266 2.75 -6.52 -8.43
C GLU A 266 3.41 -7.52 -9.40
N PHE A 267 3.37 -8.82 -9.08
CA PHE A 267 3.84 -9.87 -9.99
C PHE A 267 3.06 -9.85 -11.31
N SER A 268 1.72 -9.81 -11.24
CA SER A 268 0.86 -9.75 -12.42
C SER A 268 1.19 -8.54 -13.29
N LEU A 269 1.35 -7.35 -12.68
CA LEU A 269 1.73 -6.13 -13.38
C LEU A 269 3.10 -6.25 -14.05
N ALA A 270 4.10 -6.76 -13.32
CA ALA A 270 5.45 -6.95 -13.83
C ALA A 270 5.49 -7.97 -14.98
N ASP A 271 4.82 -9.12 -14.83
CA ASP A 271 4.75 -10.17 -15.86
C ASP A 271 4.08 -9.64 -17.14
N HIS A 272 2.95 -8.94 -17.00
CA HIS A 272 2.29 -8.28 -18.13
C HIS A 272 3.18 -7.23 -18.80
N ALA A 273 3.92 -6.42 -18.04
CA ALA A 273 4.84 -5.42 -18.61
C ALA A 273 5.96 -6.07 -19.43
N VAL A 274 6.58 -7.10 -18.89
CA VAL A 274 7.63 -7.85 -19.59
C VAL A 274 7.08 -8.51 -20.86
N ARG A 275 5.92 -9.18 -20.78
CA ARG A 275 5.33 -9.90 -21.92
C ARG A 275 4.79 -8.97 -23.01
N SER A 276 4.18 -7.84 -22.66
CA SER A 276 3.53 -6.95 -23.63
C SER A 276 4.47 -5.88 -24.20
N GLN A 277 5.24 -5.20 -23.35
CA GLN A 277 6.05 -4.04 -23.75
C GLN A 277 7.39 -4.48 -24.31
N LEU A 278 8.18 -5.24 -23.54
CA LEU A 278 9.53 -5.61 -23.93
C LEU A 278 9.53 -6.53 -25.16
N LEU A 279 8.65 -7.53 -25.22
CA LEU A 279 8.51 -8.37 -26.43
C LEU A 279 7.93 -7.58 -27.61
N GLY A 280 7.01 -6.64 -27.36
CA GLY A 280 6.45 -5.78 -28.41
C GLY A 280 7.51 -4.86 -29.04
N GLU A 281 8.38 -4.25 -28.23
CA GLU A 281 9.51 -3.44 -28.68
C GLU A 281 10.56 -4.28 -29.40
N LEU A 282 10.89 -5.45 -28.84
CA LEU A 282 11.81 -6.37 -29.49
C LEU A 282 11.25 -6.81 -30.85
N ALA A 283 9.95 -7.14 -30.95
CA ALA A 283 9.29 -7.51 -32.20
C ALA A 283 9.41 -6.44 -33.30
N ARG A 284 9.36 -5.15 -32.92
CA ARG A 284 9.51 -3.99 -33.82
C ARG A 284 10.96 -3.66 -34.16
N SER A 285 11.92 -4.23 -33.45
CA SER A 285 13.35 -3.94 -33.62
C SER A 285 13.94 -4.58 -34.90
N PRO A 286 15.04 -4.02 -35.44
CA PRO A 286 15.78 -4.64 -36.53
C PRO A 286 16.15 -6.09 -36.21
N TRP A 287 16.24 -6.92 -37.24
CA TRP A 287 16.40 -8.37 -37.08
C TRP A 287 17.63 -8.77 -36.21
N ILE A 288 18.72 -8.00 -36.29
CA ILE A 288 19.93 -8.22 -35.48
C ILE A 288 19.63 -8.03 -33.99
N HIS A 289 18.94 -6.96 -33.62
CA HIS A 289 18.56 -6.69 -32.23
C HIS A 289 17.57 -7.73 -31.70
N ARG A 290 16.63 -8.19 -32.54
CA ARG A 290 15.76 -9.33 -32.22
C ARG A 290 16.55 -10.60 -31.94
N ALA A 291 17.48 -10.94 -32.83
CA ALA A 291 18.31 -12.13 -32.69
C ALA A 291 19.14 -12.06 -31.40
N ILE A 292 19.83 -10.94 -31.16
CA ILE A 292 20.61 -10.72 -29.93
C ILE A 292 19.71 -10.78 -28.69
N GLY A 293 18.57 -10.10 -28.70
CA GLY A 293 17.62 -10.11 -27.58
C GLY A 293 17.11 -11.51 -27.25
N SER A 294 16.76 -12.31 -28.27
CA SER A 294 16.32 -13.69 -28.07
C SER A 294 17.40 -14.63 -27.50
N LEU A 295 18.69 -14.29 -27.69
CA LEU A 295 19.80 -15.06 -27.13
C LEU A 295 20.05 -14.77 -25.65
N VAL A 296 19.75 -13.56 -25.19
CA VAL A 296 20.08 -13.09 -23.84
C VAL A 296 18.86 -12.94 -22.92
N PHE A 297 17.64 -13.06 -23.47
CA PHE A 297 16.40 -12.87 -22.74
C PHE A 297 15.41 -14.03 -22.98
N ASP A 298 14.92 -14.58 -21.87
CA ASP A 298 13.87 -15.60 -21.83
C ASP A 298 12.73 -15.06 -20.95
N VAL A 299 11.59 -14.77 -21.57
CA VAL A 299 10.44 -14.19 -20.87
C VAL A 299 9.85 -15.14 -19.85
N ASP A 300 9.75 -16.43 -20.16
CA ASP A 300 9.11 -17.41 -19.29
C ASP A 300 10.02 -17.71 -18.10
N GLN A 301 11.33 -17.83 -18.34
CA GLN A 301 12.29 -17.98 -17.24
C GLN A 301 12.36 -16.72 -16.37
N THR A 302 12.29 -15.52 -16.97
CA THR A 302 12.26 -14.24 -16.21
C THR A 302 11.00 -14.12 -15.35
N SER A 303 9.84 -14.48 -15.91
CA SER A 303 8.57 -14.57 -15.20
C SER A 303 8.68 -15.52 -14.00
N ALA A 304 9.21 -16.72 -14.23
CA ALA A 304 9.36 -17.75 -13.21
C ALA A 304 10.31 -17.34 -12.07
N MET A 305 11.41 -16.66 -12.37
CA MET A 305 12.31 -16.09 -11.35
C MET A 305 11.66 -14.94 -10.57
N THR A 306 10.91 -14.07 -11.26
CA THR A 306 10.15 -12.99 -10.62
C THR A 306 9.10 -13.54 -9.68
N ALA A 307 8.43 -14.65 -10.05
CA ALA A 307 7.44 -15.30 -9.21
C ALA A 307 8.04 -15.75 -7.88
N VAL A 308 9.23 -16.38 -7.87
CA VAL A 308 9.91 -16.79 -6.62
C VAL A 308 10.18 -15.60 -5.69
N ILE A 309 10.62 -14.47 -6.25
CA ILE A 309 10.90 -13.24 -5.50
C ILE A 309 9.64 -12.69 -4.84
N ASN A 310 8.48 -12.77 -5.49
CA ASN A 310 7.22 -12.25 -4.94
C ASN A 310 6.55 -13.27 -4.00
N ALA A 311 6.64 -14.56 -4.32
CA ALA A 311 6.04 -15.69 -3.59
C ALA A 311 6.52 -15.83 -2.15
N ARG A 312 7.74 -15.38 -1.84
CA ARG A 312 8.25 -15.35 -0.46
C ARG A 312 7.29 -14.65 0.51
N HIS A 313 6.54 -13.64 0.07
CA HIS A 313 5.63 -12.87 0.94
C HIS A 313 4.33 -13.64 1.26
N CYS A 314 4.12 -14.79 0.61
CA CYS A 314 2.92 -15.61 0.71
C CYS A 314 3.17 -16.96 1.38
N SER A 315 4.40 -17.27 1.80
CA SER A 315 4.73 -18.57 2.40
C SER A 315 4.21 -18.70 3.84
N ASP A 316 4.01 -19.95 4.28
CA ASP A 316 3.64 -20.25 5.66
C ASP A 316 4.72 -19.81 6.66
N ASP A 317 6.00 -19.91 6.27
CA ASP A 317 7.14 -19.41 7.06
C ASP A 317 7.05 -17.90 7.28
N THR A 318 6.76 -17.14 6.22
CA THR A 318 6.53 -15.69 6.35
C THR A 318 5.34 -15.42 7.25
N ASN A 319 4.21 -16.13 7.09
CA ASN A 319 3.05 -15.94 7.96
C ASN A 319 3.38 -16.23 9.44
N ALA A 320 4.20 -17.25 9.72
CA ALA A 320 4.67 -17.55 11.08
C ALA A 320 5.58 -16.43 11.63
N GLN A 321 6.51 -15.91 10.83
CA GLN A 321 7.35 -14.76 11.20
C GLN A 321 6.51 -13.52 11.51
N LEU A 322 5.47 -13.25 10.71
CA LEU A 322 4.57 -12.12 10.93
C LEU A 322 3.78 -12.25 12.24
N GLN A 323 3.29 -13.45 12.57
CA GLN A 323 2.60 -13.70 13.85
C GLN A 323 3.50 -13.52 15.06
N LEU A 324 4.79 -13.83 14.93
CA LEU A 324 5.80 -13.63 15.97
C LEU A 324 6.39 -12.21 15.95
N ASP A 325 5.96 -11.36 15.00
CA ASP A 325 6.53 -10.04 14.71
C ASP A 325 8.06 -10.05 14.60
N GLN A 326 8.59 -11.05 13.90
CA GLN A 326 10.00 -11.12 13.55
C GLN A 326 10.24 -10.36 12.24
N PRO A 327 11.29 -9.51 12.15
CA PRO A 327 11.55 -8.76 10.93
C PRO A 327 11.81 -9.72 9.79
N MET A 328 11.09 -9.56 8.68
CA MET A 328 11.32 -10.40 7.51
C MET A 328 12.76 -10.23 7.02
N ALA A 329 13.48 -11.34 6.84
CA ALA A 329 14.86 -11.30 6.36
C ALA A 329 14.95 -10.69 4.96
N THR A 330 15.83 -9.72 4.76
CA THR A 330 16.14 -9.22 3.40
C THR A 330 16.76 -10.35 2.58
N PRO A 331 16.27 -10.64 1.37
CA PRO A 331 16.93 -11.61 0.52
C PRO A 331 18.33 -11.10 0.17
N GLU A 332 19.35 -11.94 0.38
CA GLU A 332 20.67 -11.68 -0.17
C GLU A 332 20.61 -11.69 -1.71
N SER A 333 21.50 -10.93 -2.36
CA SER A 333 21.64 -11.03 -3.82
C SER A 333 22.09 -12.44 -4.16
N SER A 334 21.27 -13.14 -4.94
CA SER A 334 21.60 -14.43 -5.54
C SER A 334 22.08 -14.26 -6.98
N LEU A 335 22.59 -13.07 -7.38
CA LEU A 335 23.14 -12.81 -8.71
C LEU A 335 24.37 -13.70 -8.95
N ASN A 336 24.08 -14.93 -9.35
CA ASN A 336 25.05 -15.89 -9.77
C ASN A 336 24.79 -16.15 -11.26
N LEU A 337 25.45 -15.36 -12.10
CA LEU A 337 25.37 -15.46 -13.56
C LEU A 337 25.89 -16.80 -14.10
N TRP A 338 26.53 -17.62 -13.24
CA TRP A 338 26.96 -18.98 -13.54
C TRP A 338 25.87 -20.02 -13.31
N ARG A 339 24.71 -19.64 -12.77
CA ARG A 339 23.54 -20.53 -12.72
C ARG A 339 23.11 -20.86 -14.15
N LEU A 340 22.79 -22.14 -14.38
CA LEU A 340 22.44 -22.63 -15.71
C LEU A 340 21.26 -21.85 -16.31
N GLU A 341 20.27 -21.47 -15.51
CA GLU A 341 19.12 -20.64 -15.93
C GLU A 341 19.48 -19.23 -16.41
N CYS A 342 20.64 -18.68 -16.04
CA CYS A 342 21.09 -17.37 -16.51
C CYS A 342 21.87 -17.41 -17.84
N VAL A 343 22.30 -18.60 -18.29
CA VAL A 343 23.10 -18.74 -19.52
C VAL A 343 22.29 -18.31 -20.76
N ALA A 344 21.02 -18.69 -20.85
CA ALA A 344 20.11 -18.28 -21.93
C ALA A 344 19.16 -17.12 -21.53
N ASN A 345 19.32 -16.57 -20.32
CA ASN A 345 18.49 -15.51 -19.77
C ASN A 345 19.29 -14.48 -18.96
N PHE A 346 20.46 -14.07 -19.47
CA PHE A 346 21.34 -13.14 -18.80
C PHE A 346 20.63 -11.83 -18.41
N ALA A 347 19.89 -11.22 -19.37
CA ALA A 347 19.19 -9.97 -19.13
C ALA A 347 18.08 -10.13 -18.08
N GLY A 348 17.34 -11.26 -18.08
CA GLY A 348 16.34 -11.55 -17.08
C GLY A 348 16.91 -11.74 -15.67
N CYS A 349 18.07 -12.39 -15.54
CA CYS A 349 18.74 -12.54 -14.25
C CYS A 349 19.20 -11.20 -13.68
N VAL A 350 19.70 -10.29 -14.52
CA VAL A 350 20.06 -8.93 -14.09
C VAL A 350 18.81 -8.14 -13.68
N LEU A 351 17.75 -8.16 -14.49
CA LEU A 351 16.50 -7.45 -14.21
C LEU A 351 15.87 -7.88 -12.87
N THR A 352 15.80 -9.19 -12.64
CA THR A 352 15.22 -9.73 -11.40
C THR A 352 16.07 -9.51 -10.16
N ASP A 353 17.38 -9.31 -10.31
CA ASP A 353 18.26 -8.99 -9.18
C ASP A 353 18.16 -7.52 -8.77
N VAL A 354 18.13 -6.59 -9.73
CA VAL A 354 17.99 -5.15 -9.46
C VAL A 354 16.65 -4.82 -8.80
N ALA A 355 15.58 -5.52 -9.16
CA ALA A 355 14.25 -5.30 -8.57
C ALA A 355 14.09 -5.85 -7.14
N ARG A 356 15.01 -6.72 -6.68
CA ARG A 356 14.84 -7.55 -5.47
C ARG A 356 14.92 -6.79 -4.13
N PRO A 357 15.86 -5.84 -3.92
CA PRO A 357 16.01 -5.17 -2.62
C PRO A 357 14.87 -4.23 -2.21
N ALA A 358 13.94 -3.92 -3.12
CA ALA A 358 12.91 -2.91 -2.89
C ALA A 358 11.72 -3.40 -2.02
N TYR A 359 11.46 -4.72 -1.95
CA TYR A 359 10.21 -5.22 -1.36
C TYR A 359 10.24 -5.50 0.14
N ALA A 360 11.43 -5.68 0.74
CA ALA A 360 11.55 -5.92 2.18
C ALA A 360 11.08 -4.72 3.02
N ASP A 361 11.39 -3.48 2.59
CA ASP A 361 10.93 -2.27 3.29
C ASP A 361 9.40 -2.20 3.36
N TYR A 362 8.70 -2.59 2.29
CA TYR A 362 7.24 -2.59 2.29
C TYR A 362 6.65 -3.63 3.24
N GLN A 363 7.30 -4.79 3.38
CA GLN A 363 6.89 -5.78 4.37
C GLN A 363 7.12 -5.26 5.80
N TRP A 364 8.27 -4.64 6.07
CA TRP A 364 8.54 -4.03 7.38
C TRP A 364 7.51 -2.96 7.73
N ARG A 365 7.17 -2.09 6.79
CA ARG A 365 6.11 -1.07 6.99
C ARG A 365 4.75 -1.69 7.31
N ALA A 366 4.43 -2.86 6.78
CA ALA A 366 3.22 -3.60 7.12
C ALA A 366 3.28 -4.23 8.52
N GLN A 367 4.46 -4.67 8.97
CA GLN A 367 4.67 -5.14 10.34
C GLN A 367 4.62 -3.98 11.34
N ASP A 368 5.29 -2.87 11.02
CA ASP A 368 5.26 -1.62 11.79
C ASP A 368 3.81 -1.13 11.97
N TYR A 369 3.01 -1.17 10.89
CA TYR A 369 1.58 -0.89 10.96
C TYR A 369 0.85 -1.74 12.01
N GLY A 370 1.12 -3.04 12.08
CA GLY A 370 0.56 -3.91 13.10
C GLY A 370 0.93 -3.47 14.52
N ALA A 371 2.20 -3.18 14.76
CA ALA A 371 2.67 -2.71 16.06
C ALA A 371 2.10 -1.32 16.44
N ARG A 372 1.88 -0.43 15.46
CA ARG A 372 1.19 0.86 15.67
C ARG A 372 -0.26 0.68 16.13
N LEU A 373 -0.99 -0.26 15.54
CA LEU A 373 -2.36 -0.59 15.98
C LEU A 373 -2.38 -1.12 17.41
N GLU A 374 -1.41 -1.97 17.77
CA GLU A 374 -1.28 -2.51 19.13
C GLU A 374 -0.92 -1.43 20.15
N LEU A 375 -0.02 -0.50 19.81
CA LEU A 375 0.32 0.60 20.71
C LEU A 375 -0.91 1.49 20.95
N MET A 376 -1.66 1.80 19.90
CA MET A 376 -2.90 2.55 20.05
C MET A 376 -3.92 1.80 20.92
N ALA A 377 -4.09 0.48 20.72
CA ALA A 377 -4.94 -0.34 21.57
C ALA A 377 -4.50 -0.35 23.04
N ALA A 378 -3.18 -0.37 23.31
CA ALA A 378 -2.64 -0.30 24.67
C ALA A 378 -2.91 1.07 25.33
N LEU A 379 -2.80 2.17 24.58
CA LEU A 379 -3.13 3.51 25.04
C LEU A 379 -4.63 3.66 25.35
N LEU A 380 -5.50 3.12 24.50
CA LEU A 380 -6.96 3.10 24.74
C LEU A 380 -7.31 2.28 25.99
N TRP A 381 -6.70 1.11 26.15
CA TRP A 381 -6.88 0.29 27.35
C TRP A 381 -6.46 1.03 28.62
N LEU A 382 -5.30 1.69 28.58
CA LEU A 382 -4.77 2.43 29.73
C LEU A 382 -5.65 3.62 30.10
N ARG A 383 -6.20 4.33 29.11
CA ARG A 383 -7.16 5.42 29.36
C ARG A 383 -8.35 4.98 30.23
N GLU A 384 -8.82 3.76 30.05
CA GLU A 384 -9.98 3.21 30.77
C GLU A 384 -9.64 2.52 32.10
N HIS A 385 -8.43 1.96 32.22
CA HIS A 385 -8.08 1.01 33.29
C HIS A 385 -6.86 1.40 34.14
N ALA A 386 -6.26 2.57 33.91
CA ALA A 386 -5.09 2.96 34.69
C ALA A 386 -5.40 3.08 36.19
N ASP A 387 -4.42 2.71 36.99
CA ASP A 387 -4.39 3.03 38.41
C ASP A 387 -3.96 4.50 38.58
N PRO A 388 -4.77 5.37 39.20
CA PRO A 388 -4.41 6.78 39.40
C PRO A 388 -3.20 6.99 40.32
N ASP A 389 -2.85 5.98 41.13
CA ASP A 389 -1.74 6.07 42.09
C ASP A 389 -0.37 5.69 41.48
N GLU A 390 -0.33 5.28 40.20
CA GLU A 390 0.89 4.83 39.53
C GLU A 390 1.21 5.63 38.24
N PRO A 391 2.49 5.94 37.95
CA PRO A 391 2.86 6.60 36.69
C PRO A 391 2.38 5.85 35.43
N LEU A 392 1.69 6.57 34.55
CA LEU A 392 1.16 6.01 33.29
C LEU A 392 2.24 5.37 32.42
N GLN A 393 3.47 5.90 32.44
CA GLN A 393 4.58 5.34 31.69
C GLN A 393 4.92 3.92 32.14
N ALA A 394 4.96 3.67 33.45
CA ALA A 394 5.24 2.33 33.99
C ALA A 394 4.11 1.35 33.66
N GLN A 395 2.86 1.81 33.77
CA GLN A 395 1.68 1.01 33.42
C GLN A 395 1.63 0.68 31.93
N LEU A 396 1.92 1.65 31.05
CA LEU A 396 1.98 1.43 29.60
C LEU A 396 3.08 0.43 29.23
N THR A 397 4.28 0.56 29.82
CA THR A 397 5.37 -0.40 29.58
C THR A 397 4.96 -1.82 29.94
N ARG A 398 4.38 -2.03 31.12
CA ARG A 398 3.90 -3.37 31.52
C ARG A 398 2.79 -3.89 30.62
N ARG A 399 1.84 -3.03 30.23
CA ARG A 399 0.77 -3.41 29.31
C ARG A 399 1.33 -3.81 27.95
N TRP A 400 2.24 -3.00 27.41
CA TRP A 400 2.93 -3.24 26.15
C TRP A 400 3.67 -4.57 26.17
N GLU A 401 4.51 -4.82 27.18
CA GLU A 401 5.23 -6.08 27.35
C GLU A 401 4.32 -7.30 27.46
N ALA A 402 3.14 -7.14 28.07
CA ALA A 402 2.18 -8.22 28.26
C ALA A 402 1.35 -8.56 27.01
N THR A 403 1.15 -7.61 26.08
CA THR A 403 0.21 -7.80 24.96
C THR A 403 0.77 -7.62 23.56
N ARG A 404 1.93 -6.98 23.39
CA ARG A 404 2.56 -6.81 22.07
C ARG A 404 2.90 -8.17 21.45
N ARG A 405 2.94 -8.21 20.12
CA ARG A 405 3.68 -9.27 19.42
C ARG A 405 5.17 -8.96 19.43
N GLY A 406 6.01 -9.99 19.40
CA GLY A 406 7.46 -9.85 19.33
C GLY A 406 8.07 -9.12 20.53
N ASP A 407 9.23 -8.50 20.29
CA ASP A 407 10.08 -7.91 21.33
C ASP A 407 10.43 -6.41 21.12
N ARG A 408 9.71 -5.72 20.23
CA ARG A 408 9.88 -4.27 19.95
C ARG A 408 9.68 -3.36 21.15
N GLY A 409 10.64 -2.47 21.40
CA GLY A 409 10.53 -1.48 22.48
C GLY A 409 9.53 -0.36 22.21
N ILE A 410 9.13 0.33 23.29
CA ILE A 410 8.57 1.69 23.24
C ILE A 410 9.48 2.63 24.03
N ARG A 411 9.50 3.90 23.65
CA ARG A 411 10.31 4.93 24.30
C ARG A 411 9.48 6.16 24.58
N PHE A 412 9.66 6.74 25.76
CA PHE A 412 9.01 7.99 26.14
C PHE A 412 9.89 9.17 25.71
N VAL A 413 9.28 10.16 25.08
CA VAL A 413 9.93 11.37 24.55
C VAL A 413 9.16 12.62 24.96
N GLU A 414 9.74 13.80 24.72
CA GLU A 414 9.14 15.10 25.10
C GLU A 414 8.69 15.12 26.56
N ASP A 415 9.65 14.87 27.47
CA ASP A 415 9.44 14.78 28.92
C ASP A 415 8.41 13.73 29.35
N GLY A 416 8.15 12.73 28.50
CA GLY A 416 7.25 11.62 28.77
C GLY A 416 5.80 11.87 28.37
N SER A 417 5.52 12.96 27.66
CA SER A 417 4.21 13.27 27.09
C SER A 417 3.91 12.54 25.78
N MET A 418 4.94 12.03 25.11
CA MET A 418 4.84 11.30 23.86
C MET A 418 5.47 9.91 23.99
N VAL A 419 4.88 8.92 23.31
CA VAL A 419 5.40 7.56 23.18
C VAL A 419 5.78 7.27 21.73
N GLU A 420 6.99 6.78 21.55
CA GLU A 420 7.56 6.37 20.26
C GLU A 420 7.70 4.85 20.22
N LEU A 421 7.41 4.26 19.07
CA LEU A 421 7.49 2.83 18.81
C LEU A 421 8.79 2.47 18.09
N GLU A 422 9.44 1.37 18.48
CA GLU A 422 10.53 0.81 17.68
C GLU A 422 10.01 0.19 16.37
N GLU A 423 10.49 0.70 15.24
CA GLU A 423 10.09 0.26 13.91
C GLU A 423 11.20 -0.48 13.16
N PHE A 424 10.81 -1.46 12.34
CA PHE A 424 11.74 -2.17 11.45
C PHE A 424 12.12 -1.30 10.25
N SER A 425 11.17 -0.57 9.65
CA SER A 425 11.47 0.39 8.59
C SER A 425 12.07 1.67 9.18
N ARG A 426 13.39 1.66 9.41
CA ARG A 426 14.09 2.84 9.95
C ARG A 426 14.23 3.93 8.89
N ARG A 427 13.46 5.00 9.05
CA ARG A 427 13.62 6.26 8.32
C ARG A 427 13.88 7.37 9.33
N PRO A 428 15.12 7.86 9.47
CA PRO A 428 15.51 8.82 10.52
C PRO A 428 14.69 10.12 10.52
N ASP A 429 14.05 10.47 9.39
CA ASP A 429 13.18 11.64 9.24
C ASP A 429 11.70 11.37 9.57
N ARG A 430 11.33 10.16 10.02
CA ARG A 430 9.94 9.67 10.07
C ARG A 430 9.63 8.78 11.26
N GLU A 431 10.05 9.18 12.45
CA GLU A 431 9.66 8.49 13.69
C GLU A 431 8.13 8.56 13.90
N TRP A 432 7.51 7.42 14.20
CA TRP A 432 6.09 7.35 14.52
C TRP A 432 5.87 7.40 16.03
N ARG A 433 5.14 8.43 16.47
CA ARG A 433 4.86 8.72 17.88
C ARG A 433 3.41 9.14 18.10
N LEU A 434 2.91 8.88 19.30
CA LEU A 434 1.58 9.26 19.77
C LEU A 434 1.66 9.97 21.12
N PRO A 435 0.69 10.84 21.47
CA PRO A 435 0.58 11.36 22.82
C PRO A 435 0.24 10.24 23.82
N LEU A 436 0.79 10.34 25.02
CA LEU A 436 0.34 9.57 26.17
C LEU A 436 -1.04 10.11 26.59
N LEU A 437 -2.06 9.24 26.53
CA LEU A 437 -3.44 9.67 26.75
C LEU A 437 -3.72 9.89 28.24
N PRO A 438 -4.56 10.89 28.60
CA PRO A 438 -5.11 11.00 29.94
C PRO A 438 -5.86 9.71 30.33
N SER A 439 -5.80 9.33 31.61
CA SER A 439 -6.51 8.17 32.18
C SER A 439 -7.51 8.56 33.26
N ARG A 440 -8.47 7.66 33.53
CA ARG A 440 -9.56 7.86 34.51
C ARG A 440 -9.08 7.89 35.95
#